data_AF-A0A8J3LZN6-F1
#
_entry.id   AF-A0A8J3LZN6-F1
#
_cell.length_a   1.000
_cell.length_b   1.000
_cell.length_c   1.000
_cell.angle_alpha   90.00
_cell.angle_beta   90.00
_cell.angle_gamma   90.00
#
_symmetry.space_group_name_H-M   'P 1'
#
loop_
_entity.id
_entity.type
_entity.pdbx_description
1 polymer ?
#
loop_
_entity_poly.entity_id
_entity_poly.type
_entity_poly.pdbx_seq_one_letter_code
_entity_poly.pdbx_strand_id
1 'polypeptide(L)'
;MTDTATTSSSGRRILFRVGWIVLLLLSALFAVNHIAGIWFIAASTDEQQLFEAFGVVNLLAIVLLVIPYRRREWWAWLTVWLTILPIALVVVFVPDAIGITYVVTAGVMSLGQLATLPSFRPTRTAN
;
A
#
# COMPACT_ATOMS: atom_id res chain seq x y z
N MET A 1 6.43 -1.06 39.15
CA MET A 1 7.25 -0.85 37.93
C MET A 1 6.86 -1.93 36.91
N THR A 2 5.77 -1.71 36.16
CA THR A 2 5.23 -2.74 35.23
C THR A 2 4.46 -2.14 34.02
N ASP A 3 4.46 -0.81 33.83
CA ASP A 3 3.59 -0.13 32.85
C ASP A 3 4.24 0.23 31.51
N THR A 4 5.56 0.22 31.39
CA THR A 4 6.25 0.67 30.17
C THR A 4 6.30 -0.40 29.07
N ALA A 5 6.34 -1.69 29.44
CA ALA A 5 6.40 -2.78 28.48
C ALA A 5 5.05 -3.03 27.78
N THR A 6 3.95 -2.93 28.53
CA THR A 6 2.57 -3.16 28.06
C THR A 6 2.08 -2.06 27.11
N THR A 7 2.39 -0.80 27.39
CA THR A 7 2.08 0.35 26.51
C THR A 7 2.77 0.26 25.15
N SER A 8 4.04 -0.19 25.11
CA SER A 8 4.80 -0.30 23.85
C SER A 8 4.27 -1.38 22.90
N SER A 9 3.67 -2.46 23.44
CA SER A 9 3.13 -3.57 22.64
C SER A 9 1.72 -3.25 22.10
N SER A 10 0.91 -2.56 22.90
CA SER A 10 -0.40 -2.04 22.48
C SER A 10 -0.26 -0.99 21.38
N GLY A 11 0.65 -0.03 21.55
CA GLY A 11 0.91 1.01 20.54
C GLY A 11 1.36 0.44 19.19
N ARG A 12 2.27 -0.54 19.19
CA ARG A 12 2.68 -1.23 17.95
C ARG A 12 1.53 -1.96 17.25
N ARG A 13 0.64 -2.59 18.02
CA ARG A 13 -0.54 -3.28 17.47
C ARG A 13 -1.51 -2.29 16.83
N ILE A 14 -1.73 -1.13 17.45
CA ILE A 14 -2.57 -0.06 16.91
C ILE A 14 -1.96 0.50 15.62
N LEU A 15 -0.67 0.86 15.63
CA LEU A 15 0.03 1.37 14.45
C LEU A 15 -0.01 0.38 13.28
N PHE A 16 0.24 -0.91 13.55
CA PHE A 16 0.09 -1.95 12.54
C PHE A 16 -1.33 -1.98 11.96
N ARG A 17 -2.35 -1.97 12.83
CA ARG A 17 -3.75 -2.07 12.39
C ARG A 17 -4.15 -0.85 11.55
N VAL A 18 -3.78 0.35 11.96
CA VAL A 18 -4.06 1.59 11.23
C VAL A 18 -3.34 1.57 9.88
N GLY A 19 -2.03 1.31 9.86
CA GLY A 19 -1.25 1.25 8.62
C GLY A 19 -1.78 0.20 7.65
N TRP A 20 -2.12 -0.99 8.16
CA TRP A 20 -2.72 -2.06 7.36
C TRP A 20 -4.09 -1.68 6.79
N ILE A 21 -4.97 -1.05 7.58
CA ILE A 21 -6.28 -0.59 7.09
C ILE A 21 -6.12 0.47 6.00
N VAL A 22 -5.22 1.45 6.19
CA VAL A 22 -4.94 2.50 5.21
C VAL A 22 -4.47 1.88 3.88
N LEU A 23 -3.50 0.97 3.94
CA LEU A 23 -2.99 0.29 2.75
C LEU A 23 -4.09 -0.50 2.03
N LEU A 24 -4.91 -1.25 2.78
CA LEU A 24 -5.98 -2.06 2.23
C LEU A 24 -7.05 -1.20 1.57
N LEU A 25 -7.50 -0.13 2.24
CA LEU A 25 -8.52 0.77 1.71
C LEU A 25 -8.03 1.50 0.46
N LEU A 26 -6.81 2.04 0.48
CA LEU A 26 -6.27 2.76 -0.67
C LEU A 26 -6.02 1.83 -1.86
N SER A 27 -5.52 0.61 -1.62
CA SER A 27 -5.37 -0.38 -2.69
C SER A 27 -6.72 -0.80 -3.28
N ALA A 28 -7.75 -0.99 -2.43
CA ALA A 28 -9.10 -1.30 -2.88
C ALA A 28 -9.72 -0.15 -3.70
N LEU A 29 -9.60 1.08 -3.22
CA LEU A 29 -10.06 2.27 -3.94
C LEU A 29 -9.33 2.43 -5.27
N PHE A 30 -8.01 2.22 -5.31
CA PHE A 30 -7.25 2.25 -6.55
C PHE A 30 -7.70 1.17 -7.53
N ALA A 31 -7.90 -0.07 -7.06
CA ALA A 31 -8.39 -1.15 -7.90
C ALA A 31 -9.76 -0.80 -8.50
N VAL A 32 -10.72 -0.35 -7.67
CA VAL A 32 -12.05 0.06 -8.12
C VAL A 32 -11.98 1.22 -9.10
N ASN A 33 -11.20 2.27 -8.79
CA ASN A 33 -11.03 3.44 -9.64
C ASN A 33 -10.50 3.06 -11.02
N HIS A 34 -9.48 2.20 -11.08
CA HIS A 34 -8.88 1.82 -12.36
C HIS A 34 -9.76 0.84 -13.13
N ILE A 35 -10.44 -0.10 -12.46
CA ILE A 35 -11.43 -0.98 -13.11
C ILE A 35 -12.59 -0.16 -13.69
N ALA A 36 -13.07 0.86 -12.98
CA ALA A 36 -14.06 1.79 -13.52
C ALA A 36 -13.49 2.59 -14.71
N GLY A 37 -12.22 3.02 -14.62
CA GLY A 37 -11.52 3.74 -15.68
C GLY A 37 -11.52 3.01 -17.03
N ILE A 38 -11.42 1.67 -17.02
CA ILE A 38 -11.50 0.83 -18.23
C ILE A 38 -12.78 1.10 -19.03
N TRP A 39 -13.92 1.21 -18.35
CA TRP A 39 -15.24 1.29 -19.00
C TRP A 39 -15.75 2.71 -19.20
N PHE A 40 -15.32 3.65 -18.36
CA PHE A 40 -15.91 5.00 -18.29
C PHE A 40 -14.97 6.13 -18.68
N ILE A 41 -13.65 5.90 -18.68
CA ILE A 41 -12.65 6.96 -18.87
C ILE A 41 -11.74 6.68 -20.06
N ALA A 42 -11.29 5.43 -20.24
CA ALA A 42 -10.35 5.07 -21.30
C ALA A 42 -10.90 5.47 -22.70
N ALA A 43 -10.14 6.32 -23.39
CA ALA A 43 -10.45 6.78 -24.75
C ALA A 43 -9.59 6.09 -25.82
N SER A 44 -8.59 5.31 -25.39
CA SER A 44 -7.68 4.56 -26.28
C SER A 44 -7.28 3.21 -25.67
N THR A 45 -6.76 2.31 -26.51
CA THR A 45 -6.24 1.02 -26.08
C THR A 45 -5.09 1.17 -25.08
N ASP A 46 -4.21 2.15 -25.27
CA ASP A 46 -3.07 2.39 -24.38
C ASP A 46 -3.52 2.85 -22.98
N GLU A 47 -4.50 3.75 -22.93
CA GLU A 47 -5.12 4.16 -21.66
C GLU A 47 -5.85 3.00 -20.98
N GLN A 48 -6.56 2.18 -21.75
CA GLN A 48 -7.22 0.99 -21.23
C GLN A 48 -6.21 0.02 -20.59
N GLN A 49 -5.10 -0.26 -21.28
CA GLN A 49 -4.03 -1.11 -20.76
C GLN A 49 -3.38 -0.53 -19.50
N LEU A 50 -3.23 0.80 -19.42
CA LEU A 50 -2.74 1.47 -18.22
C LEU A 50 -3.69 1.26 -17.04
N PHE A 51 -5.00 1.45 -17.26
CA PHE A 51 -6.01 1.18 -16.24
C PHE A 51 -6.02 -0.29 -15.81
N GLU A 52 -5.94 -1.23 -16.74
CA GLU A 52 -5.84 -2.66 -16.46
C GLU A 52 -4.60 -2.99 -15.61
N ALA A 53 -3.43 -2.46 -15.98
CA ALA A 53 -2.17 -2.70 -15.26
C ALA A 53 -2.26 -2.22 -13.81
N PHE A 54 -2.71 -0.99 -13.57
CA PHE A 54 -2.87 -0.46 -12.21
C PHE A 54 -3.97 -1.20 -11.43
N GLY A 55 -5.06 -1.59 -12.09
CA GLY A 55 -6.13 -2.39 -11.48
C GLY A 55 -5.61 -3.74 -10.97
N VAL A 56 -4.90 -4.49 -11.82
CA VAL A 56 -4.33 -5.80 -11.49
C VAL A 56 -3.28 -5.69 -10.38
N VAL A 57 -2.37 -4.71 -10.45
CA VAL A 57 -1.34 -4.50 -9.41
C VAL A 57 -1.98 -4.23 -8.05
N ASN A 58 -3.08 -3.46 -8.00
CA ASN A 58 -3.76 -3.17 -6.74
C ASN A 58 -4.61 -4.36 -6.24
N LEU A 59 -5.20 -5.16 -7.13
CA LEU A 59 -5.83 -6.43 -6.74
C LEU A 59 -4.81 -7.40 -6.14
N LEU A 60 -3.63 -7.53 -6.75
CA LEU A 60 -2.55 -8.33 -6.19
C LEU A 60 -2.08 -7.78 -4.84
N ALA A 61 -1.97 -6.46 -4.68
CA ALA A 61 -1.66 -5.82 -3.41
C ALA A 61 -2.66 -6.20 -2.32
N ILE A 62 -3.96 -6.24 -2.64
CA ILE A 62 -5.01 -6.67 -1.70
C ILE A 62 -4.79 -8.12 -1.27
N VAL A 63 -4.50 -9.03 -2.20
CA VAL A 63 -4.21 -10.45 -1.88
C VAL A 63 -3.00 -10.54 -0.95
N LEU A 64 -1.93 -9.81 -1.25
CA LEU A 64 -0.74 -9.75 -0.39
C LEU A 64 -1.07 -9.18 1.00
N LEU A 65 -1.82 -8.08 1.06
CA LEU A 65 -2.21 -7.40 2.30
C LEU A 65 -3.11 -8.27 3.19
N VAL A 66 -3.94 -9.14 2.60
CA VAL A 66 -4.88 -9.99 3.36
C VAL A 66 -4.25 -11.30 3.82
N ILE A 67 -3.33 -11.89 3.03
CA ILE A 67 -2.79 -13.21 3.33
C ILE A 67 -1.36 -13.12 3.92
N PRO A 68 -0.27 -12.97 3.13
CA PRO A 68 1.08 -13.05 3.67
C PRO A 68 1.45 -11.83 4.54
N TYR A 69 0.87 -10.66 4.28
CA TYR A 69 1.09 -9.46 5.12
C TYR A 69 0.46 -9.62 6.51
N ARG A 70 -0.72 -10.26 6.61
CA ARG A 70 -1.34 -10.61 7.90
C ARG A 70 -0.55 -11.65 8.67
N ARG A 71 0.14 -12.55 7.97
CA ARG A 71 1.10 -13.50 8.52
C ARG A 71 2.44 -12.84 8.92
N ARG A 72 2.60 -11.54 8.67
CA ARG A 72 3.80 -10.75 8.97
C ARG A 72 5.05 -11.27 8.25
N GLU A 73 4.87 -11.80 7.05
CA GLU A 73 5.99 -12.28 6.24
C GLU A 73 6.79 -11.07 5.72
N TRP A 74 8.10 -11.01 6.00
CA TRP A 74 8.97 -9.87 5.67
C TRP A 74 8.96 -9.55 4.16
N TRP A 75 8.96 -10.58 3.31
CA TRP A 75 8.93 -10.39 1.87
C TRP A 75 7.64 -9.71 1.41
N ALA A 76 6.48 -9.99 2.04
CA ALA A 76 5.23 -9.34 1.69
C ALA A 76 5.23 -7.85 2.03
N TRP A 77 5.91 -7.46 3.11
CA TRP A 77 6.17 -6.06 3.39
C TRP A 77 7.01 -5.41 2.28
N LEU A 78 8.07 -6.08 1.80
CA LEU A 78 8.86 -5.56 0.68
C LEU A 78 8.04 -5.46 -0.61
N THR A 79 7.22 -6.47 -0.92
CA THR A 79 6.46 -6.53 -2.18
C THR A 79 5.41 -5.44 -2.30
N VAL A 80 4.80 -4.98 -1.20
CA VAL A 80 3.80 -3.88 -1.25
C VAL A 80 4.40 -2.58 -1.83
N TRP A 81 5.72 -2.37 -1.75
CA TRP A 81 6.37 -1.24 -2.42
C TRP A 81 6.24 -1.28 -3.95
N LEU A 82 6.08 -2.45 -4.56
CA LEU A 82 5.82 -2.58 -6.00
C LEU A 82 4.47 -1.98 -6.42
N THR A 83 3.56 -1.76 -5.47
CA THR A 83 2.31 -1.03 -5.71
C THR A 83 2.49 0.47 -5.44
N ILE A 84 3.18 0.82 -4.36
CA ILE A 84 3.33 2.22 -3.92
C ILE A 84 4.21 3.03 -4.89
N LEU A 85 5.33 2.46 -5.34
CA LEU A 85 6.30 3.19 -6.16
C LEU A 85 5.76 3.57 -7.56
N PRO A 86 5.08 2.68 -8.31
CA PRO A 86 4.45 3.08 -9.58
C PRO A 86 3.40 4.19 -9.39
N ILE A 87 2.60 4.14 -8.33
CA ILE A 87 1.63 5.21 -8.01
C ILE A 87 2.36 6.53 -7.79
N ALA A 88 3.46 6.54 -7.02
CA ALA A 88 4.25 7.75 -6.80
C ALA A 88 4.84 8.31 -8.11
N LEU A 89 5.24 7.42 -9.02
CA LEU A 89 5.92 7.79 -10.27
C LEU A 89 4.98 8.45 -11.30
N VAL A 90 3.65 8.31 -11.17
CA VAL A 90 2.68 8.90 -12.11
C VAL A 90 2.90 10.40 -12.30
N VAL A 91 3.26 11.14 -11.24
CA VAL A 91 3.49 12.59 -11.31
C VAL A 91 4.61 12.98 -12.29
N VAL A 92 5.56 12.08 -12.57
CA VAL A 92 6.65 12.34 -13.53
C VAL A 92 6.13 12.37 -14.97
N PHE A 93 5.11 11.56 -15.27
CA PHE A 93 4.52 11.45 -16.61
C PHE A 93 3.28 12.34 -16.78
N VAL A 94 2.57 12.60 -15.67
CA VAL A 94 1.33 13.37 -15.65
C VAL A 94 1.46 14.43 -14.54
N PRO A 95 2.17 15.55 -14.76
CA PRO A 95 2.52 16.51 -13.70
C PRO A 95 1.37 17.48 -13.33
N ASP A 96 0.13 17.10 -13.55
CA ASP A 96 -1.06 17.92 -13.27
C ASP A 96 -1.68 17.59 -11.90
N ALA A 97 -2.90 18.06 -11.66
CA ALA A 97 -3.65 17.79 -10.43
C ALA A 97 -3.87 16.27 -10.17
N ILE A 98 -3.99 15.45 -11.23
CA ILE A 98 -4.15 14.00 -11.11
C ILE A 98 -2.84 13.40 -10.62
N GLY A 99 -1.69 13.75 -11.23
CA GLY A 99 -0.40 13.28 -10.76
C GLY A 99 -0.08 13.68 -9.32
N ILE A 100 -0.44 14.91 -8.93
CA ILE A 100 -0.32 15.37 -7.54
C ILE A 100 -1.16 14.50 -6.60
N THR A 101 -2.38 14.16 -7.00
CA THR A 101 -3.27 13.29 -6.21
C THR A 101 -2.66 11.89 -6.04
N TYR A 102 -2.03 11.36 -7.08
CA TYR A 102 -1.34 10.06 -7.03
C TYR A 102 -0.14 10.08 -6.08
N VAL A 103 0.74 11.09 -6.17
CA VAL A 103 1.92 11.16 -5.29
C VAL A 103 1.54 11.40 -3.83
N VAL A 104 0.50 12.21 -3.56
CA VAL A 104 -0.04 12.39 -2.21
C VAL A 104 -0.57 11.05 -1.67
N THR A 105 -1.33 10.31 -2.48
CA THR A 105 -1.85 9.00 -2.10
C THR A 105 -0.70 8.02 -1.81
N ALA A 106 0.31 7.96 -2.67
CA ALA A 106 1.50 7.14 -2.45
C ALA A 106 2.26 7.56 -1.18
N GLY A 107 2.28 8.85 -0.84
CA GLY A 107 2.82 9.36 0.42
C GLY A 107 2.06 8.80 1.63
N VAL A 108 0.73 8.83 1.62
CA VAL A 108 -0.11 8.26 2.68
C VAL A 108 0.09 6.74 2.78
N MET A 109 0.13 6.03 1.65
CA MET A 109 0.42 4.60 1.62
C MET A 109 1.82 4.30 2.19
N SER A 110 2.83 5.09 1.82
CA SER A 110 4.21 4.95 2.33
C SER A 110 4.26 5.12 3.85
N LEU A 111 3.55 6.11 4.39
CA LEU A 111 3.45 6.29 5.84
C LEU A 111 2.76 5.11 6.52
N GLY A 112 1.66 4.60 5.95
CA GLY A 112 1.00 3.39 6.43
C GLY A 112 1.95 2.18 6.42
N GLN A 113 2.71 2.01 5.34
CA GLN A 113 3.69 0.94 5.16
C GLN A 113 4.84 1.03 6.17
N LEU A 114 5.36 2.23 6.42
CA LEU A 114 6.40 2.45 7.42
C LEU A 114 5.87 2.25 8.85
N ALA A 115 4.61 2.61 9.12
CA ALA A 115 3.99 2.39 10.43
C ALA A 115 3.86 0.90 10.79
N THR A 116 3.75 0.00 9.81
CA THR A 116 3.69 -1.44 10.06
C THR A 116 5.05 -2.10 10.25
N LEU A 117 6.14 -1.46 9.79
CA LEU A 117 7.52 -1.99 9.77
C LEU A 117 7.96 -2.67 11.08
N PRO A 118 7.68 -2.13 12.29
CA PRO A 118 8.08 -2.77 13.54
C PRO A 118 7.51 -4.18 13.75
N SER A 119 6.42 -4.52 13.07
CA SER A 119 5.77 -5.85 13.15
C SER A 119 6.37 -6.88 12.20
N PHE A 120 7.23 -6.46 11.27
CA PHE A 120 7.81 -7.31 10.23
C PHE A 120 9.31 -7.55 10.39
N ARG A 121 10.01 -6.72 11.17
CA ARG A 121 11.44 -6.92 11.43
C ARG A 121 11.65 -8.24 12.20
N PRO A 122 12.50 -9.15 11.70
CA PRO A 122 12.91 -10.32 12.48
C PRO A 122 13.53 -9.85 13.80
N THR A 123 13.16 -10.49 14.90
CA THR A 123 13.89 -10.35 16.17
C THR A 123 15.31 -10.84 15.90
N ARG A 124 16.32 -9.95 15.90
CA ARG A 124 17.73 -10.36 15.86
C ARG A 124 17.96 -11.23 17.09
N THR A 125 18.00 -12.55 16.92
CA THR A 125 18.64 -13.42 17.88
C THR A 125 20.13 -13.12 17.78
N ALA A 126 20.68 -12.52 18.84
CA ALA A 126 22.12 -12.39 19.00
C ALA A 126 22.70 -13.81 19.04
N ASN A 127 23.49 -14.14 18.02
CA ASN A 127 24.45 -15.24 18.08
C ASN A 127 25.79 -14.68 18.55
#